data_AF-A0A1Q5ZZV5-F1
#
_entry.id   AF-A0A1Q5ZZV5-F1
#
_cell.length_a   1.000
_cell.length_b   1.000
_cell.length_c   1.000
_cell.angle_alpha   90.00
_cell.angle_beta   90.00
_cell.angle_gamma   90.00
#
_symmetry.space_group_name_H-M   'P 1'
#
loop_
_entity.id
_entity.type
_entity.pdbx_description
1 polymer ?
#
loop_
_entity_poly.entity_id
_entity_poly.type
_entity_poly.pdbx_seq_one_letter_code
_entity_poly.pdbx_strand_id
1 'polypeptide(L)'
;MQFCYAQWTTGTDISNTNTGNVGIGITTPTYKLDVNGIIRTNNNIIAPSLNSQYLGFGADGSSTVSFAAGNNVLGSATSSSEYNVALGFQVLNSNTTGVANLAIGFGTLNANTTGSQNIAIGMYALGFGNTTGGNSIAIGPQSLRYATGGQNLAVGTYAGQSLRTGSNNIFSVSVLGLL
;
A
#
# COMPACT_ATOMS: atom_id res chain seq x y z
N MET A 1 24.82 0.43 -49.58
CA MET A 1 24.62 1.20 -48.33
C MET A 1 23.27 0.81 -47.76
N GLN A 2 23.23 0.05 -46.66
CA GLN A 2 21.98 -0.28 -45.98
C GLN A 2 22.18 0.00 -44.49
N PHE A 3 21.63 1.12 -44.04
CA PHE A 3 21.35 1.31 -42.62
C PHE A 3 19.91 0.90 -42.41
N CYS A 4 19.70 -0.38 -42.05
CA CYS A 4 18.45 -0.80 -41.43
C CYS A 4 18.63 -0.59 -39.92
N TYR A 5 18.20 0.56 -39.41
CA TYR A 5 17.86 0.69 -38.00
C TYR A 5 16.41 0.19 -37.86
N ALA A 6 16.20 -0.74 -36.93
CA ALA A 6 15.02 -1.59 -36.81
C ALA A 6 13.68 -0.87 -37.06
N GLN A 7 12.87 -1.44 -37.96
CA GLN A 7 11.49 -1.00 -38.18
C GLN A 7 10.68 -1.26 -36.90
N TRP A 8 10.18 -0.18 -36.31
CA TRP A 8 9.05 -0.20 -35.40
C TRP A 8 7.85 -0.67 -36.24
N THR A 9 7.61 -1.98 -36.28
CA THR A 9 6.52 -2.54 -37.09
C THR A 9 5.20 -2.15 -36.44
N THR A 10 4.30 -1.54 -37.21
CA THR A 10 2.93 -1.26 -36.78
C THR A 10 2.22 -2.57 -36.49
N GLY A 11 2.23 -2.99 -35.22
CA GLY A 11 1.64 -4.21 -34.70
C GLY A 11 1.06 -3.96 -33.30
N THR A 12 0.48 -4.98 -32.67
CA THR A 12 -0.07 -4.88 -31.31
C THR A 12 1.02 -4.61 -30.28
N ASP A 13 2.24 -5.05 -30.53
CA ASP A 13 3.28 -5.09 -29.51
C ASP A 13 3.91 -3.72 -29.27
N ILE A 14 4.15 -2.93 -30.32
CA ILE A 14 4.65 -1.55 -30.23
C ILE A 14 4.04 -0.71 -31.36
N SER A 15 3.38 0.41 -31.01
CA SER A 15 2.82 1.36 -31.97
C SER A 15 3.49 2.74 -31.87
N ASN A 16 3.86 3.30 -33.03
CA ASN A 16 4.26 4.69 -33.18
C ASN A 16 3.27 5.34 -34.15
N THR A 17 2.21 5.92 -33.60
CA THR A 17 1.37 6.85 -34.33
C THR A 17 2.16 8.14 -34.42
N ASN A 18 2.27 8.79 -35.59
CA ASN A 18 3.08 10.01 -35.87
C ASN A 18 2.73 11.27 -35.02
N THR A 19 2.14 11.09 -33.84
CA THR A 19 1.78 12.05 -32.78
C THR A 19 2.85 12.19 -31.69
N GLY A 20 3.92 11.38 -31.74
CA GLY A 20 4.99 11.37 -30.74
C GLY A 20 4.62 10.65 -29.44
N ASN A 21 3.71 9.68 -29.51
CA ASN A 21 3.34 8.79 -28.41
C ASN A 21 3.79 7.35 -28.73
N VAL A 22 4.16 6.60 -27.70
CA VAL A 22 4.56 5.18 -27.82
C VAL A 22 3.51 4.32 -27.12
N GLY A 23 2.89 3.41 -27.86
CA GLY A 23 2.03 2.35 -27.31
C GLY A 23 2.77 1.02 -27.24
N ILE A 24 2.65 0.27 -26.15
CA ILE A 24 3.09 -1.14 -26.03
C ILE A 24 1.87 -1.99 -25.70
N GLY A 25 1.51 -2.97 -26.54
CA GLY A 25 0.27 -3.75 -26.37
C GLY A 25 -1.02 -2.97 -26.69
N ILE A 26 -0.90 -1.75 -27.23
CA ILE A 26 -2.01 -0.84 -27.53
C ILE A 26 -1.76 -0.12 -28.86
N THR A 27 -2.80 -0.03 -29.70
CA THR A 27 -2.72 0.53 -31.06
C THR A 27 -3.10 2.01 -31.15
N THR A 28 -3.69 2.57 -30.08
CA THR A 28 -4.16 3.96 -30.01
C THR A 28 -3.74 4.61 -28.68
N PRO A 29 -2.44 4.85 -28.46
CA PRO A 29 -1.94 5.39 -27.18
C PRO A 29 -2.46 6.81 -26.91
N THR A 30 -3.06 7.01 -25.72
CA THR A 30 -3.61 8.32 -25.31
C THR A 30 -2.62 9.16 -24.50
N TYR A 31 -1.57 8.53 -23.96
CA TYR A 31 -0.47 9.16 -23.26
C TYR A 31 0.84 9.04 -24.03
N LYS A 32 1.87 9.78 -23.59
CA LYS A 32 3.20 9.77 -24.22
C LYS A 32 3.84 8.37 -24.22
N LEU A 33 3.62 7.62 -23.16
CA LEU A 33 3.91 6.19 -23.07
C LEU A 33 2.67 5.51 -22.49
N ASP A 34 2.07 4.62 -23.26
CA ASP A 34 0.87 3.86 -22.89
C ASP A 34 1.20 2.36 -23.01
N VAL A 35 1.08 1.61 -21.92
CA VAL A 35 1.49 0.19 -21.86
C VAL A 35 0.32 -0.64 -21.35
N ASN A 36 -0.21 -1.49 -22.22
CA ASN A 36 -1.18 -2.50 -21.86
C ASN A 36 -0.46 -3.75 -21.33
N GLY A 37 0.01 -3.69 -20.08
CA GLY A 37 0.78 -4.77 -19.44
C GLY A 37 1.66 -4.31 -18.28
N ILE A 38 2.54 -5.20 -17.82
CA ILE A 38 3.47 -4.92 -16.70
C ILE A 38 4.73 -4.22 -17.22
N ILE A 39 5.09 -3.09 -16.62
CA ILE A 39 6.35 -2.39 -16.87
C ILE A 39 7.42 -2.89 -15.88
N ARG A 40 8.47 -3.55 -16.38
CA ARG A 40 9.66 -3.93 -15.58
C ARG A 40 10.83 -3.00 -15.92
N THR A 41 11.46 -2.40 -14.91
CA THR A 41 12.63 -1.53 -15.07
C THR A 41 13.74 -1.97 -14.12
N ASN A 42 15.00 -1.80 -14.54
CA ASN A 42 16.16 -2.06 -13.66
C ASN A 42 16.39 -0.93 -12.64
N ASN A 43 15.86 0.26 -12.92
CA ASN A 43 15.98 1.48 -12.12
C ASN A 43 14.59 2.10 -11.91
N ASN A 44 14.53 3.26 -11.25
CA ASN A 44 13.28 3.96 -10.94
C ASN A 44 12.52 4.46 -12.19
N ILE A 45 11.18 4.46 -12.09
CA ILE A 45 10.31 5.23 -12.99
C ILE A 45 10.22 6.66 -12.42
N ILE A 46 10.85 7.62 -13.08
CA ILE A 46 10.85 9.03 -12.67
C ILE A 46 9.78 9.76 -13.50
N ALA A 47 8.71 10.24 -12.86
CA ALA A 47 7.81 11.19 -13.50
C ALA A 47 8.27 12.63 -13.12
N PRO A 48 8.62 13.48 -14.09
CA PRO A 48 9.30 14.75 -13.80
C PRO A 48 8.37 15.96 -13.52
N SER A 49 7.04 15.82 -13.43
CA SER A 49 6.10 16.95 -13.31
C SER A 49 5.51 17.13 -11.91
N LEU A 50 5.31 18.40 -11.50
CA LEU A 50 4.72 18.79 -10.20
C LEU A 50 3.18 18.63 -10.13
N ASN A 51 2.53 18.23 -11.22
CA ASN A 51 1.08 18.08 -11.28
C ASN A 51 0.72 16.59 -11.36
N SER A 52 0.22 16.06 -10.24
CA SER A 52 -0.44 14.76 -10.08
C SER A 52 0.25 13.58 -10.78
N GLN A 53 1.34 13.09 -10.19
CA GLN A 53 1.94 11.81 -10.57
C GLN A 53 1.18 10.66 -9.89
N TYR A 54 0.61 9.75 -10.69
CA TYR A 54 -0.08 8.56 -10.19
C TYR A 54 0.75 7.32 -10.53
N LEU A 55 1.51 6.79 -9.55
CA LEU A 55 2.13 5.47 -9.67
C LEU A 55 1.10 4.41 -9.26
N GLY A 56 0.36 3.87 -10.22
CA GLY A 56 -0.55 2.74 -9.98
C GLY A 56 0.22 1.42 -9.95
N PHE A 57 0.41 0.82 -8.78
CA PHE A 57 0.88 -0.57 -8.67
C PHE A 57 -0.34 -1.50 -8.73
N GLY A 58 -0.71 -1.93 -9.93
CA GLY A 58 -1.76 -2.94 -10.09
C GLY A 58 -1.27 -4.30 -9.58
N ALA A 59 -1.86 -4.81 -8.51
CA ALA A 59 -1.79 -6.22 -8.17
C ALA A 59 -2.81 -6.98 -9.04
N ASP A 60 -2.29 -7.90 -9.85
CA ASP A 60 -2.96 -9.09 -10.39
C ASP A 60 -4.50 -9.17 -10.36
N GLY A 61 -5.17 -8.47 -11.28
CA GLY A 61 -6.45 -8.93 -11.84
C GLY A 61 -7.65 -9.07 -10.89
N SER A 62 -7.60 -8.54 -9.67
CA SER A 62 -8.74 -8.45 -8.76
C SER A 62 -9.21 -6.99 -8.67
N SER A 63 -10.52 -6.75 -8.73
CA SER A 63 -11.18 -5.45 -8.91
C SER A 63 -11.04 -4.43 -7.76
N THR A 64 -9.99 -4.44 -6.94
CA THR A 64 -9.78 -3.40 -5.92
C THR A 64 -8.31 -2.99 -5.78
N VAL A 65 -8.07 -1.68 -5.77
CA VAL A 65 -6.73 -1.07 -5.67
C VAL A 65 -6.25 -1.15 -4.22
N SER A 66 -5.21 -1.96 -3.95
CA SER A 66 -4.39 -1.81 -2.74
C SER A 66 -3.15 -1.00 -3.09
N PHE A 67 -3.00 0.21 -2.53
CA PHE A 67 -1.80 1.02 -2.76
C PHE A 67 -0.66 0.46 -1.91
N ALA A 68 0.16 -0.39 -2.51
CA ALA A 68 1.33 -1.01 -1.91
C ALA A 68 2.59 -0.31 -2.42
N ALA A 69 3.25 0.49 -1.58
CA ALA A 69 4.56 1.07 -1.90
C ALA A 69 5.58 0.68 -0.82
N GLY A 70 6.61 -0.06 -1.25
CA GLY A 70 7.67 -0.60 -0.37
C GLY A 70 8.01 -2.06 -0.67
N ASN A 71 8.94 -2.64 0.09
CA ASN A 71 9.36 -4.03 -0.07
C ASN A 71 8.58 -4.95 0.90
N ASN A 72 7.98 -6.03 0.39
CA ASN A 72 7.15 -7.00 1.14
C ASN A 72 5.94 -6.36 1.86
N VAL A 73 5.05 -5.72 1.09
CA VAL A 73 3.95 -4.86 1.58
C VAL A 73 2.58 -5.56 1.62
N LEU A 74 2.41 -6.66 0.87
CA LEU A 74 1.19 -7.47 0.85
C LEU A 74 1.62 -8.94 0.85
N GLY A 75 1.79 -9.51 2.03
CA GLY A 75 2.02 -10.95 2.15
C GLY A 75 0.69 -11.69 2.11
N SER A 76 0.56 -12.67 1.21
CA SER A 76 -0.57 -13.62 1.13
C SER A 76 -1.99 -13.01 1.11
N ALA A 77 -2.18 -11.84 0.50
CA ALA A 77 -3.52 -11.29 0.31
C ALA A 77 -4.34 -12.21 -0.62
N THR A 78 -5.42 -12.81 -0.11
CA THR A 78 -6.39 -13.57 -0.93
C THR A 78 -7.38 -12.61 -1.58
N SER A 79 -8.18 -13.07 -2.55
CA SER A 79 -9.23 -12.30 -3.24
C SER A 79 -10.30 -11.68 -2.33
N SER A 80 -10.24 -11.90 -1.02
CA SER A 80 -11.12 -11.31 0.00
C SER A 80 -10.49 -10.16 0.81
N SER A 81 -9.21 -9.82 0.57
CA SER A 81 -8.44 -8.81 1.32
C SER A 81 -8.41 -7.44 0.60
N GLU A 82 -9.59 -6.89 0.34
CA GLU A 82 -9.79 -5.67 -0.45
C GLU A 82 -9.56 -4.35 0.35
N TYR A 83 -9.28 -3.25 -0.36
CA TYR A 83 -9.21 -1.87 0.15
C TYR A 83 -8.14 -1.56 1.21
N ASN A 84 -6.99 -2.25 1.18
CA ASN A 84 -5.90 -1.96 2.11
C ASN A 84 -4.90 -0.93 1.52
N VAL A 85 -4.47 0.04 2.31
CA VAL A 85 -3.38 0.97 1.96
C VAL A 85 -2.17 0.63 2.80
N ALA A 86 -1.06 0.25 2.16
CA ALA A 86 0.11 -0.24 2.86
C ALA A 86 1.38 0.43 2.34
N LEU A 87 2.09 1.14 3.22
CA LEU A 87 3.27 1.93 2.90
C LEU A 87 4.40 1.63 3.87
N GLY A 88 5.50 1.05 3.39
CA GLY A 88 6.67 0.76 4.22
C GLY A 88 7.26 -0.62 3.98
N PHE A 89 7.97 -1.16 4.97
CA PHE A 89 8.60 -2.47 4.91
C PHE A 89 7.91 -3.45 5.87
N GLN A 90 7.65 -4.68 5.40
CA GLN A 90 7.00 -5.74 6.20
C GLN A 90 5.64 -5.32 6.77
N VAL A 91 4.86 -4.61 5.97
CA VAL A 91 3.51 -4.16 6.31
C VAL A 91 2.51 -5.22 5.86
N LEU A 92 1.45 -5.48 6.64
CA LEU A 92 0.36 -6.44 6.29
C LEU A 92 0.84 -7.83 5.80
N ASN A 93 2.00 -8.31 6.25
CA ASN A 93 2.61 -9.53 5.72
C ASN A 93 1.77 -10.80 6.00
N SER A 94 1.02 -10.81 7.10
CA SER A 94 0.19 -11.96 7.47
C SER A 94 -1.30 -11.78 7.14
N ASN A 95 -1.68 -10.73 6.38
CA ASN A 95 -3.10 -10.43 6.15
C ASN A 95 -3.72 -11.41 5.15
N THR A 96 -4.67 -12.22 5.62
CA THR A 96 -5.32 -13.26 4.80
C THR A 96 -6.67 -12.79 4.26
N THR A 97 -7.52 -12.19 5.10
CA THR A 97 -8.89 -11.77 4.73
C THR A 97 -9.30 -10.40 5.30
N GLY A 98 -8.39 -9.66 5.93
CA GLY A 98 -8.69 -8.36 6.52
C GLY A 98 -8.83 -7.27 5.45
N VAL A 99 -9.91 -6.48 5.55
CA VAL A 99 -10.25 -5.43 4.57
C VAL A 99 -10.16 -4.03 5.16
N ALA A 100 -9.99 -3.02 4.29
CA ALA A 100 -10.05 -1.61 4.66
C ALA A 100 -9.04 -1.16 5.74
N ASN A 101 -7.84 -1.74 5.77
CA ASN A 101 -6.79 -1.34 6.70
C ASN A 101 -5.85 -0.29 6.09
N LEU A 102 -5.48 0.73 6.86
CA LEU A 102 -4.44 1.71 6.52
C LEU A 102 -3.20 1.41 7.37
N ALA A 103 -2.07 1.10 6.74
CA ALA A 103 -0.84 0.67 7.40
C ALA A 103 0.36 1.45 6.84
N ILE A 104 0.97 2.31 7.65
CA ILE A 104 2.09 3.17 7.24
C ILE A 104 3.24 3.05 8.23
N GLY A 105 4.39 2.54 7.78
CA GLY A 105 5.63 2.43 8.55
C GLY A 105 6.13 0.99 8.69
N PHE A 106 7.35 0.82 9.18
CA PHE A 106 7.99 -0.48 9.33
C PHE A 106 7.21 -1.42 10.27
N GLY A 107 6.89 -2.63 9.81
CA GLY A 107 6.27 -3.68 10.64
C GLY A 107 4.86 -3.35 11.13
N THR A 108 4.15 -2.42 10.48
CA THR A 108 2.76 -2.07 10.83
C THR A 108 1.79 -3.17 10.40
N LEU A 109 0.85 -3.52 11.28
CA LEU A 109 -0.12 -4.60 11.06
C LEU A 109 0.49 -5.92 10.53
N ASN A 110 1.76 -6.20 10.87
CA ASN A 110 2.49 -7.33 10.30
C ASN A 110 1.84 -8.69 10.61
N ALA A 111 1.27 -8.84 11.81
CA ALA A 111 0.58 -10.04 12.27
C ALA A 111 -0.96 -9.97 12.12
N ASN A 112 -1.50 -8.96 11.42
CA ASN A 112 -2.94 -8.89 11.17
C ASN A 112 -3.35 -9.99 10.21
N THR A 113 -4.24 -10.91 10.60
CA THR A 113 -4.70 -12.01 9.72
C THR A 113 -6.11 -11.76 9.18
N THR A 114 -7.07 -11.42 10.05
CA THR A 114 -8.48 -11.21 9.67
C THR A 114 -9.04 -9.85 10.10
N GLY A 115 -8.29 -9.09 10.89
CA GLY A 115 -8.68 -7.76 11.36
C GLY A 115 -8.92 -6.79 10.21
N SER A 116 -10.02 -6.05 10.29
CA SER A 116 -10.47 -5.10 9.26
C SER A 116 -10.67 -3.70 9.84
N GLN A 117 -10.64 -2.68 8.99
CA GLN A 117 -10.90 -1.28 9.35
C GLN A 117 -9.92 -0.72 10.40
N ASN A 118 -8.67 -1.18 10.39
CA ASN A 118 -7.64 -0.67 11.30
C ASN A 118 -6.84 0.47 10.64
N ILE A 119 -6.50 1.50 11.42
CA ILE A 119 -5.56 2.56 10.99
C ILE A 119 -4.31 2.45 11.85
N ALA A 120 -3.18 2.07 11.27
CA ALA A 120 -1.89 1.92 11.92
C ALA A 120 -0.83 2.81 11.25
N ILE A 121 -0.34 3.81 11.96
CA ILE A 121 0.68 4.75 11.45
C ILE A 121 1.82 4.82 12.45
N GLY A 122 3.03 4.45 12.02
CA GLY A 122 4.25 4.46 12.84
C GLY A 122 4.85 3.08 13.06
N MET A 123 6.16 3.02 13.27
CA MET A 123 6.90 1.74 13.39
C MET A 123 6.26 0.80 14.43
N TYR A 124 5.90 -0.42 14.01
CA TYR A 124 5.22 -1.46 14.81
C TYR A 124 3.86 -1.06 15.42
N ALA A 125 3.17 -0.03 14.89
CA ALA A 125 1.79 0.26 15.29
C ALA A 125 0.89 -0.94 14.94
N LEU A 126 0.12 -1.43 15.94
CA LEU A 126 -0.68 -2.66 15.85
C LEU A 126 0.08 -3.91 15.33
N GLY A 127 1.40 -3.95 15.49
CA GLY A 127 2.25 -4.92 14.78
C GLY A 127 2.04 -6.39 15.16
N PHE A 128 1.78 -6.70 16.43
CA PHE A 128 1.67 -8.08 16.94
C PHE A 128 0.28 -8.43 17.48
N GLY A 129 -0.56 -7.44 17.72
CA GLY A 129 -1.80 -7.62 18.48
C GLY A 129 -3.02 -8.01 17.64
N ASN A 130 -3.19 -7.45 16.45
CA ASN A 130 -4.49 -7.46 15.77
C ASN A 130 -4.73 -8.70 14.87
N THR A 131 -4.60 -9.91 15.42
CA THR A 131 -4.88 -11.15 14.65
C THR A 131 -6.36 -11.21 14.22
N THR A 132 -7.29 -10.81 15.10
CA THR A 132 -8.74 -10.80 14.82
C THR A 132 -9.47 -9.50 15.20
N GLY A 133 -8.82 -8.59 15.92
CA GLY A 133 -9.37 -7.29 16.30
C GLY A 133 -9.49 -6.33 15.11
N GLY A 134 -10.66 -5.72 14.94
CA GLY A 134 -10.91 -4.69 13.93
C GLY A 134 -11.26 -3.33 14.56
N ASN A 135 -11.34 -2.30 13.72
CA ASN A 135 -11.75 -0.94 14.10
C ASN A 135 -10.83 -0.23 15.11
N SER A 136 -9.53 -0.55 15.13
CA SER A 136 -8.57 0.12 16.01
C SER A 136 -7.77 1.19 15.25
N ILE A 137 -7.52 2.32 15.90
CA ILE A 137 -6.70 3.42 15.39
C ILE A 137 -5.46 3.55 16.28
N ALA A 138 -4.29 3.27 15.73
CA ALA A 138 -2.99 3.40 16.39
C ALA A 138 -2.09 4.36 15.59
N ILE A 139 -1.86 5.55 16.13
CA ILE A 139 -1.04 6.58 15.52
C ILE A 139 0.14 6.87 16.45
N GLY A 140 1.33 6.44 16.08
CA GLY A 140 2.56 6.62 16.83
C GLY A 140 3.41 5.35 16.86
N PRO A 141 4.76 5.47 16.94
CA PRO A 141 5.63 4.30 17.04
C PRO A 141 5.24 3.42 18.24
N GLN A 142 5.10 2.12 17.99
CA GLN A 142 4.73 1.08 18.96
C GLN A 142 3.39 1.31 19.68
N SER A 143 2.53 2.19 19.15
CA SER A 143 1.16 2.37 19.63
C SER A 143 0.35 1.09 19.44
N LEU A 144 -0.34 0.64 20.50
CA LEU A 144 -1.13 -0.60 20.55
C LEU A 144 -0.39 -1.84 20.02
N ARG A 145 0.95 -1.89 20.12
CA ARG A 145 1.79 -2.94 19.51
C ARG A 145 1.33 -4.36 19.85
N TYR A 146 0.85 -4.59 21.07
CA TYR A 146 0.45 -5.91 21.57
C TYR A 146 -1.07 -6.06 21.76
N ALA A 147 -1.89 -5.10 21.29
CA ALA A 147 -3.32 -5.09 21.54
C ALA A 147 -4.08 -6.11 20.71
N THR A 148 -4.69 -7.10 21.36
CA THR A 148 -5.47 -8.15 20.69
C THR A 148 -6.97 -7.88 20.57
N GLY A 149 -7.48 -6.89 21.31
CA GLY A 149 -8.87 -6.44 21.20
C GLY A 149 -9.08 -5.33 20.15
N GLY A 150 -10.30 -5.25 19.63
CA GLY A 150 -10.69 -4.24 18.63
C GLY A 150 -11.15 -2.91 19.27
N GLN A 151 -11.53 -1.95 18.41
CA GLN A 151 -12.17 -0.69 18.84
C GLN A 151 -11.31 0.14 19.82
N ASN A 152 -9.98 0.11 19.67
CA ASN A 152 -9.08 0.89 20.53
C ASN A 152 -8.54 2.11 19.76
N LEU A 153 -8.52 3.28 20.39
CA LEU A 153 -7.90 4.50 19.86
C LEU A 153 -6.63 4.80 20.66
N ALA A 154 -5.49 4.92 20.01
CA ALA A 154 -4.23 5.23 20.65
C ALA A 154 -3.40 6.20 19.83
N VAL A 155 -3.14 7.38 20.39
CA VAL A 155 -2.38 8.44 19.73
C VAL A 155 -1.17 8.83 20.58
N GLY A 156 0.02 8.70 20.01
CA GLY A 156 1.30 8.98 20.64
C GLY A 156 2.25 7.78 20.63
N THR A 157 3.54 8.06 20.76
CA THR A 157 4.58 7.04 20.90
C THR A 157 4.32 6.21 22.15
N TYR A 158 4.27 4.87 22.01
CA TYR A 158 3.95 3.93 23.09
C TYR A 158 2.53 4.01 23.69
N ALA A 159 1.62 4.79 23.11
CA ALA A 159 0.23 4.85 23.56
C ALA A 159 -0.40 3.45 23.56
N GLY A 160 -0.90 3.00 24.72
CA GLY A 160 -1.54 1.69 24.85
C GLY A 160 -0.63 0.50 24.52
N GLN A 161 0.71 0.65 24.50
CA GLN A 161 1.63 -0.41 24.10
C GLN A 161 1.40 -1.71 24.91
N SER A 162 1.22 -1.58 26.22
CA SER A 162 1.05 -2.72 27.14
C SER A 162 -0.37 -3.31 27.15
N LEU A 163 -1.32 -2.73 26.39
CA LEU A 163 -2.65 -3.31 26.27
C LEU A 163 -2.52 -4.66 25.57
N ARG A 164 -2.75 -5.75 26.30
CA ARG A 164 -2.74 -7.11 25.75
C ARG A 164 -4.14 -7.55 25.37
N THR A 165 -5.09 -7.35 26.28
CA THR A 165 -6.52 -7.65 26.11
C THR A 165 -7.31 -6.38 26.45
N GLY A 166 -8.45 -6.19 25.79
CA GLY A 166 -9.29 -5.02 26.00
C GLY A 166 -9.73 -4.40 24.68
N SER A 167 -11.01 -4.05 24.63
CA SER A 167 -11.63 -3.31 23.51
C SER A 167 -12.21 -2.01 24.05
N ASN A 168 -12.46 -1.03 23.19
CA ASN A 168 -13.09 0.24 23.57
C ASN A 168 -12.26 1.12 24.51
N ASN A 169 -10.93 1.13 24.35
CA ASN A 169 -10.04 1.96 25.14
C ASN A 169 -9.53 3.16 24.34
N ILE A 170 -9.28 4.27 25.04
CA ILE A 170 -8.65 5.47 24.48
C ILE A 170 -7.33 5.73 25.21
N PHE A 171 -6.22 5.71 24.48
CA PHE A 171 -4.89 6.04 24.95
C PHE A 171 -4.37 7.30 24.26
N SER A 172 -3.85 8.22 25.03
CA SER A 172 -3.13 9.39 24.53
C SER A 172 -1.88 9.58 25.38
N VAL A 173 -0.76 9.91 24.74
CA VAL A 173 0.42 10.39 25.48
C VAL A 173 0.45 11.91 25.40
N SER A 174 0.38 12.55 26.57
CA SER A 174 0.58 13.99 26.80
C SER A 174 -0.02 14.93 25.74
N VAL A 175 -1.29 15.33 25.93
CA VAL A 175 -1.75 16.62 25.41
C VAL A 175 -1.11 17.69 26.29
N LEU A 176 0.13 18.09 25.97
CA LEU A 176 0.72 19.29 26.56
C LEU A 176 0.04 20.48 25.89
N GLY A 177 -1.11 20.86 26.45
CA GLY A 177 -2.00 21.90 25.99
C GLY A 177 -3.05 22.18 27.04
N LEU A 178 -2.59 22.65 28.20
CA LEU A 178 -3.41 23.46 29.10
C LEU A 178 -3.75 24.74 28.33
N LEU A 179 -5.03 24.97 28.04
CA LEU A 179 -5.62 26.30 27.84
C LEU A 179 -6.97 26.32 28.54
#